data_AF-A0A3D4T0S7-F1
#
_entry.id   AF-A0A3D4T0S7-F1
#
_cell.length_a   1.000
_cell.length_b   1.000
_cell.length_c   1.000
_cell.angle_alpha   90.00
_cell.angle_beta   90.00
_cell.angle_gamma   90.00
#
_symmetry.space_group_name_H-M   'P 1'
#
loop_
_entity.id
_entity.type
_entity.pdbx_description
1 polymer ?
#
loop_
_entity_poly.entity_id
_entity_poly.type
_entity_poly.pdbx_seq_one_letter_code
_entity_poly.pdbx_strand_id
1 'polypeptide(L)'
;MIYAGAVTAASTAPSTPGTPGTRPSRRSPVRILVIVVVAVLGLTGVAVVADALVAARVERQISRHLYEDSKLATPPSVMVSGMPYIAAAWSHQLPSIHVEARDIDVPDFGRVTMSSTATKLTLTRDEVLSGDFTDAPAKQVFTRAQIDSVALGDKMGFDDLHLEAVENISPVGGWETEAYFTGTPRGEQDPWTVTMRLRVWEGDVLLRPTEIRKAPGGRDPASLDEAERQRIFDAFTYTFHGPDLPLRALPGRVYISGGALFVESEQNYIRVSISDLAPRSAPLGTDAEAGL
;
A
#
# COMPACT_ATOMS: atom_id res chain seq x y z
N MET A 1 68.97 -93.03 -5.75
CA MET A 1 70.26 -92.85 -6.47
C MET A 1 69.91 -92.47 -7.91
N ILE A 2 70.64 -91.55 -8.54
CA ILE A 2 70.38 -91.03 -9.91
C ILE A 2 69.09 -90.15 -9.98
N TYR A 3 68.98 -89.33 -11.04
CA TYR A 3 68.26 -88.03 -11.08
C TYR A 3 67.74 -87.70 -12.50
N ALA A 4 66.86 -86.69 -12.62
CA ALA A 4 66.29 -86.08 -13.85
C ALA A 4 65.32 -86.96 -14.70
N GLY A 5 64.39 -86.39 -15.50
CA GLY A 5 63.93 -85.00 -15.61
C GLY A 5 63.26 -84.65 -16.97
N ALA A 6 62.59 -83.49 -17.05
CA ALA A 6 62.04 -82.77 -18.23
C ALA A 6 60.48 -82.65 -18.38
N VAL A 7 60.04 -81.68 -19.21
CA VAL A 7 58.68 -81.13 -19.39
C VAL A 7 58.14 -81.38 -20.82
N THR A 8 56.87 -81.19 -21.21
CA THR A 8 55.76 -80.33 -20.70
C THR A 8 54.41 -81.12 -20.73
N ALA A 9 53.15 -80.64 -20.90
CA ALA A 9 52.50 -79.40 -21.37
C ALA A 9 51.15 -79.16 -20.63
N ALA A 10 50.21 -78.37 -21.19
CA ALA A 10 48.90 -78.03 -20.58
C ALA A 10 47.74 -77.99 -21.60
N SER A 11 46.48 -78.23 -21.18
CA SER A 11 45.25 -77.62 -21.76
C SER A 11 43.95 -77.93 -20.98
N THR A 12 43.17 -76.88 -20.65
CA THR A 12 41.68 -76.77 -20.64
C THR A 12 40.77 -77.69 -19.78
N ALA A 13 40.25 -77.11 -18.67
CA ALA A 13 38.83 -76.78 -18.34
C ALA A 13 37.69 -77.87 -18.41
N PRO A 14 36.47 -77.70 -17.80
CA PRO A 14 35.83 -76.46 -17.33
C PRO A 14 35.31 -76.46 -15.86
N SER A 15 34.68 -75.36 -15.45
CA SER A 15 34.28 -75.02 -14.07
C SER A 15 32.76 -74.90 -13.85
N THR A 16 32.32 -75.20 -12.62
CA THR A 16 30.94 -75.09 -12.13
C THR A 16 30.37 -73.65 -12.24
N PRO A 17 29.07 -73.47 -12.58
CA PRO A 17 28.44 -72.15 -12.57
C PRO A 17 28.24 -71.59 -11.16
N GLY A 18 28.67 -70.35 -10.92
CA GLY A 18 28.47 -69.63 -9.66
C GLY A 18 27.21 -68.74 -9.67
N THR A 19 26.55 -68.64 -8.52
CA THR A 19 25.34 -67.83 -8.31
C THR A 19 25.57 -66.33 -8.61
N PRO A 20 24.64 -65.61 -9.27
CA PRO A 20 24.77 -64.17 -9.50
C PRO A 20 24.77 -63.38 -8.19
N GLY A 21 25.91 -62.79 -7.83
CA GLY A 21 26.01 -61.91 -6.66
C GLY A 21 25.28 -60.58 -6.87
N THR A 22 24.28 -60.30 -6.04
CA THR A 22 23.50 -59.05 -6.08
C THR A 22 24.40 -57.83 -5.83
N ARG A 23 24.75 -57.10 -6.89
CA ARG A 23 25.53 -55.85 -6.77
C ARG A 23 24.73 -54.82 -5.94
N PRO A 24 25.27 -54.27 -4.83
CA PRO A 24 24.59 -53.20 -4.12
C PRO A 24 24.50 -51.97 -5.01
N SER A 25 23.30 -51.41 -5.15
CA SER A 25 23.06 -50.25 -6.02
C SER A 25 23.71 -49.01 -5.42
N ARG A 26 24.91 -48.66 -5.94
CA ARG A 26 25.68 -47.47 -5.53
C ARG A 26 24.92 -46.21 -5.95
N ARG A 27 23.96 -45.77 -5.10
CA ARG A 27 23.17 -44.55 -5.28
C ARG A 27 24.14 -43.39 -5.58
N SER A 28 24.02 -42.77 -6.75
CA SER A 28 24.93 -41.70 -7.14
C SER A 28 24.75 -40.49 -6.21
N PRO A 29 25.85 -39.82 -5.81
CA PRO A 29 25.76 -38.65 -4.92
C PRO A 29 24.90 -37.54 -5.54
N VAL A 30 24.92 -37.41 -6.88
CA VAL A 30 24.05 -36.51 -7.66
C VAL A 30 22.56 -36.81 -7.42
N ARG A 31 22.14 -38.09 -7.39
CA ARG A 31 20.73 -38.43 -7.14
C ARG A 31 20.32 -38.10 -5.71
N ILE A 32 21.21 -38.24 -4.74
CA ILE A 32 20.96 -37.85 -3.35
C ILE A 32 20.86 -36.32 -3.25
N LEU A 33 21.79 -35.58 -3.88
CA LEU A 33 21.77 -34.12 -3.93
C LEU A 33 20.47 -33.58 -4.55
N VAL A 34 20.04 -34.12 -5.69
CA VAL A 34 18.78 -33.72 -6.34
C VAL A 34 17.56 -33.98 -5.45
N ILE A 35 17.51 -35.14 -4.76
CA ILE A 35 16.42 -35.44 -3.81
C ILE A 35 16.43 -34.44 -2.64
N VAL A 36 17.59 -34.11 -2.08
CA VAL A 36 17.71 -33.12 -1.00
C VAL A 36 17.28 -31.73 -1.47
N VAL A 37 17.72 -31.27 -2.65
CA VAL A 37 17.33 -29.97 -3.22
C VAL A 37 15.82 -29.90 -3.46
N VAL A 38 15.22 -30.94 -4.06
CA VAL A 38 13.76 -30.98 -4.28
C VAL A 38 12.98 -31.01 -2.96
N ALA A 39 13.45 -31.76 -1.95
CA ALA A 39 12.83 -31.80 -0.63
C ALA A 39 12.91 -30.43 0.09
N VAL A 40 14.07 -29.76 0.03
CA VAL A 40 14.25 -28.41 0.60
C VAL A 40 13.35 -27.39 -0.11
N LEU A 41 13.32 -27.37 -1.44
CA LEU A 41 12.44 -26.47 -2.21
C LEU A 41 10.95 -26.72 -1.90
N GLY A 42 10.54 -27.98 -1.76
CA GLY A 42 9.18 -28.34 -1.35
C GLY A 42 8.84 -27.85 0.06
N LEU A 43 9.74 -28.05 1.03
CA LEU A 43 9.59 -27.55 2.41
C LEU A 43 9.53 -26.02 2.47
N THR A 44 10.38 -25.31 1.71
CA THR A 44 10.34 -23.85 1.60
C THR A 44 9.02 -23.38 0.97
N GLY A 45 8.53 -24.03 -0.07
CA GLY A 45 7.23 -23.72 -0.68
C GLY A 45 6.07 -23.86 0.31
N VAL A 46 6.03 -24.96 1.07
CA VAL A 46 5.04 -25.16 2.13
C VAL A 46 5.14 -24.10 3.23
N ALA A 47 6.36 -23.72 3.64
CA ALA A 47 6.58 -22.69 4.64
C ALA A 47 6.09 -21.30 4.20
N VAL A 48 6.33 -20.91 2.94
CA VAL A 48 5.84 -19.63 2.39
C VAL A 48 4.31 -19.60 2.32
N VAL A 49 3.66 -20.70 1.93
CA VAL A 49 2.19 -20.79 1.92
C VAL A 49 1.61 -20.75 3.34
N ALA A 50 2.23 -21.44 4.29
CA ALA A 50 1.79 -21.41 5.70
C ALA A 50 1.93 -20.01 6.32
N ASP A 51 3.01 -19.29 6.00
CA ASP A 51 3.25 -17.92 6.45
C ASP A 51 2.21 -16.93 5.90
N ALA A 52 1.95 -16.98 4.60
CA ALA A 52 0.90 -16.17 3.95
C ALA A 52 -0.51 -16.46 4.50
N LEU A 53 -0.80 -17.72 4.87
CA LEU A 53 -2.07 -18.09 5.51
C LEU A 53 -2.21 -17.55 6.94
N VAL A 54 -1.10 -17.37 7.68
CA VAL A 54 -1.12 -16.71 8.99
C VAL A 54 -1.28 -15.19 8.83
N ALA A 55 -0.56 -14.56 7.90
CA ALA A 55 -0.75 -13.14 7.56
C ALA A 55 -2.21 -12.83 7.19
N ALA A 56 -2.78 -13.56 6.22
CA ALA A 56 -4.16 -13.38 5.77
C ALA A 56 -5.21 -13.67 6.86
N ARG A 57 -4.90 -14.54 7.84
CA ARG A 57 -5.74 -14.73 9.02
C ARG A 57 -5.74 -13.48 9.91
N VAL A 58 -4.58 -12.90 10.17
CA VAL A 58 -4.43 -11.72 11.03
C VAL A 58 -5.02 -10.48 10.37
N GLU A 59 -4.74 -10.24 9.08
CA GLU A 59 -5.36 -9.18 8.27
C GLU A 59 -6.89 -9.23 8.35
N ARG A 60 -7.47 -10.42 8.18
CA ARG A 60 -8.91 -10.63 8.31
C ARG A 60 -9.43 -10.43 9.73
N GLN A 61 -8.65 -10.74 10.76
CA GLN A 61 -9.04 -10.50 12.16
C GLN A 61 -9.07 -9.00 12.46
N ILE A 62 -8.02 -8.26 12.07
CA ILE A 62 -7.95 -6.80 12.16
C ILE A 62 -9.11 -6.15 11.38
N SER A 63 -9.31 -6.53 10.13
CA SER A 63 -10.34 -5.97 9.24
C SER A 63 -11.74 -6.02 9.89
N ARG A 64 -12.08 -7.14 10.55
CA ARG A 64 -13.38 -7.30 11.23
C ARG A 64 -13.45 -6.56 12.56
N HIS A 65 -12.38 -6.53 13.36
CA HIS A 65 -12.30 -5.71 14.57
C HIS A 65 -12.54 -4.21 14.24
N LEU A 66 -11.86 -3.69 13.21
CA LEU A 66 -12.02 -2.29 12.78
C LEU A 66 -13.40 -1.99 12.18
N TYR A 67 -13.98 -2.93 11.43
CA TYR A 67 -15.33 -2.83 10.89
C TYR A 67 -16.40 -2.73 11.99
N GLU A 68 -16.32 -3.64 12.97
CA GLU A 68 -17.28 -3.77 14.07
C GLU A 68 -17.19 -2.58 15.05
N ASP A 69 -15.97 -2.17 15.45
CA ASP A 69 -15.75 -1.06 16.39
C ASP A 69 -16.03 0.32 15.78
N SER A 70 -15.60 0.54 14.52
CA SER A 70 -15.61 1.88 13.91
C SER A 70 -16.84 2.15 13.04
N LYS A 71 -17.83 1.23 13.01
CA LYS A 71 -19.08 1.35 12.25
C LYS A 71 -18.88 1.74 10.78
N LEU A 72 -17.86 1.18 10.14
CA LEU A 72 -17.56 1.47 8.74
C LEU A 72 -18.63 0.86 7.82
N ALA A 73 -18.94 1.53 6.71
CA ALA A 73 -19.94 1.03 5.76
C ALA A 73 -19.54 -0.31 5.12
N THR A 74 -18.23 -0.54 4.93
CA THR A 74 -17.67 -1.81 4.45
C THR A 74 -16.42 -2.21 5.25
N PRO A 75 -16.07 -3.50 5.34
CA PRO A 75 -14.86 -3.93 6.04
C PRO A 75 -13.59 -3.37 5.36
N PRO A 76 -12.67 -2.76 6.11
CA PRO A 76 -11.46 -2.17 5.55
C PRO A 76 -10.51 -3.24 5.02
N SER A 77 -9.80 -2.90 3.95
CA SER A 77 -8.62 -3.61 3.50
C SER A 77 -7.52 -3.49 4.57
N VAL A 78 -6.83 -4.59 4.84
CA VAL A 78 -5.70 -4.64 5.78
C VAL A 78 -4.60 -5.47 5.16
N MET A 79 -3.36 -4.97 5.24
CA MET A 79 -2.16 -5.67 4.80
C MET A 79 -1.09 -5.62 5.88
N VAL A 80 -0.58 -6.77 6.30
CA VAL A 80 0.56 -6.87 7.23
C VAL A 80 1.85 -7.14 6.46
N SER A 81 2.90 -6.38 6.74
CA SER A 81 4.14 -6.43 5.96
C SER A 81 5.24 -7.21 6.68
N GLY A 82 5.82 -8.19 6.00
CA GLY A 82 6.98 -8.96 6.45
C GLY A 82 7.06 -10.27 5.68
N MET A 83 8.27 -10.73 5.33
CA MET A 83 8.49 -12.00 4.62
C MET A 83 9.68 -12.75 5.22
N PRO A 84 9.49 -13.87 5.95
CA PRO A 84 8.19 -14.38 6.41
C PRO A 84 7.57 -13.48 7.48
N TYR A 85 6.25 -13.31 7.46
CA TYR A 85 5.47 -12.55 8.43
C TYR A 85 5.64 -13.07 9.87
N ILE A 86 5.62 -14.40 10.06
CA ILE A 86 5.71 -15.03 11.39
C ILE A 86 7.05 -14.70 12.07
N ALA A 87 8.09 -14.25 11.34
CA ALA A 87 9.33 -13.74 11.93
C ALA A 87 9.09 -12.62 12.95
N ALA A 88 8.08 -11.76 12.73
CA ALA A 88 7.71 -10.68 13.65
C ALA A 88 7.36 -11.20 15.06
N ALA A 89 6.79 -12.42 15.14
CA ALA A 89 6.39 -13.06 16.40
C ALA A 89 7.58 -13.54 17.26
N TRP A 90 8.81 -13.52 16.74
CA TRP A 90 10.05 -13.77 17.47
C TRP A 90 10.99 -12.56 17.53
N SER A 91 11.00 -11.70 16.50
CA SER A 91 11.81 -10.48 16.48
C SER A 91 11.21 -9.33 17.32
N HIS A 92 9.93 -9.46 17.68
CA HIS A 92 9.09 -8.41 18.24
C HIS A 92 8.97 -7.15 17.37
N GLN A 93 9.31 -7.24 16.09
CA GLN A 93 9.30 -6.12 15.14
C GLN A 93 8.47 -6.47 13.90
N LEU A 94 7.34 -5.78 13.73
CA LEU A 94 6.50 -5.87 12.55
C LEU A 94 6.82 -4.68 11.60
N PRO A 95 7.36 -4.94 10.38
CA PRO A 95 7.74 -3.89 9.43
C PRO A 95 6.67 -2.81 9.18
N SER A 96 5.41 -3.22 8.96
CA SER A 96 4.27 -2.29 8.92
C SER A 96 2.92 -3.00 8.93
N ILE A 97 1.88 -2.26 9.33
CA ILE A 97 0.47 -2.57 9.08
C ILE A 97 -0.09 -1.42 8.24
N HIS A 98 -0.73 -1.75 7.12
CA HIS A 98 -1.48 -0.82 6.29
C HIS A 98 -2.98 -1.15 6.42
N VAL A 99 -3.79 -0.12 6.64
CA VAL A 99 -5.26 -0.18 6.67
C VAL A 99 -5.78 0.80 5.63
N GLU A 100 -6.72 0.38 4.79
CA GLU A 100 -7.38 1.22 3.79
C GLU A 100 -8.90 0.98 3.82
N ALA A 101 -9.68 2.04 3.96
CA ALA A 101 -11.13 2.01 3.89
C ALA A 101 -11.63 2.97 2.79
N ARG A 102 -12.70 2.58 2.11
CA ARG A 102 -13.29 3.30 0.97
C ARG A 102 -14.71 3.72 1.31
N ASP A 103 -15.22 4.68 0.53
CA ASP A 103 -16.59 5.18 0.64
C ASP A 103 -16.96 5.67 2.06
N ILE A 104 -15.98 6.17 2.80
CA ILE A 104 -16.23 6.75 4.12
C ILE A 104 -16.81 8.15 3.92
N ASP A 105 -18.05 8.32 4.38
CA ASP A 105 -18.67 9.64 4.47
C ASP A 105 -18.03 10.43 5.63
N VAL A 106 -17.42 11.55 5.28
CA VAL A 106 -16.78 12.50 6.19
C VAL A 106 -17.52 13.84 6.09
N PRO A 107 -17.93 14.47 7.21
CA PRO A 107 -18.68 15.72 7.17
C PRO A 107 -17.88 16.77 6.39
N ASP A 108 -18.54 17.46 5.48
CA ASP A 108 -17.93 18.46 4.58
C ASP A 108 -16.85 17.98 3.60
N PHE A 109 -16.53 16.69 3.53
CA PHE A 109 -15.68 16.09 2.49
C PHE A 109 -16.40 15.05 1.62
N GLY A 110 -17.58 14.58 2.05
CA GLY A 110 -18.34 13.54 1.36
C GLY A 110 -17.64 12.18 1.45
N ARG A 111 -17.84 11.32 0.45
CA ARG A 111 -17.17 10.01 0.38
C ARG A 111 -15.70 10.18 0.02
N VAL A 112 -14.83 9.82 0.94
CA VAL A 112 -13.37 9.77 0.75
C VAL A 112 -12.82 8.35 0.90
N THR A 113 -11.68 8.09 0.28
CA THR A 113 -10.87 6.91 0.61
C THR A 113 -9.81 7.31 1.62
N MET A 114 -9.66 6.53 2.69
CA MET A 114 -8.73 6.81 3.78
C MET A 114 -7.80 5.64 4.00
N SER A 115 -6.54 5.93 4.29
CA SER A 115 -5.57 4.90 4.70
C SER A 115 -4.70 5.35 5.87
N SER A 116 -4.37 4.38 6.72
CA SER A 116 -3.49 4.51 7.88
C SER A 116 -2.38 3.48 7.78
N THR A 117 -1.13 3.90 7.91
CA THR A 117 0.04 3.00 7.85
C THR A 117 0.93 3.20 9.06
N ALA A 118 0.94 2.23 9.98
CA ALA A 118 1.93 2.17 11.05
C ALA A 118 3.16 1.39 10.57
N THR A 119 4.35 1.85 10.93
CA THR A 119 5.63 1.25 10.50
C THR A 119 6.57 1.00 11.67
N LYS A 120 7.31 -0.11 11.59
CA LYS A 120 8.20 -0.63 12.62
C LYS A 120 7.52 -0.66 14.00
N LEU A 121 6.42 -1.41 14.08
CA LEU A 121 5.72 -1.63 15.34
C LEU A 121 6.52 -2.60 16.21
N THR A 122 6.66 -2.29 17.49
CA THR A 122 7.15 -3.23 18.50
C THR A 122 5.96 -3.96 19.09
N LEU A 123 5.87 -5.28 18.88
CA LEU A 123 4.72 -6.10 19.30
C LEU A 123 5.18 -7.36 20.04
N THR A 124 4.43 -7.77 21.06
CA THR A 124 4.58 -9.10 21.68
C THR A 124 4.20 -10.21 20.69
N ARG A 125 4.58 -11.44 21.02
CA ARG A 125 4.28 -12.62 20.18
C ARG A 125 2.77 -12.79 19.95
N ASP A 126 1.98 -12.55 20.98
CA ASP A 126 0.55 -12.83 20.95
C ASP A 126 -0.21 -11.71 20.21
N GLU A 127 0.21 -10.44 20.36
CA GLU A 127 -0.26 -9.30 19.55
C GLU A 127 0.01 -9.49 18.04
N VAL A 128 1.16 -10.05 17.67
CA VAL A 128 1.42 -10.41 16.25
C VAL A 128 0.46 -11.51 15.80
N LEU A 129 0.24 -12.55 16.60
CA LEU A 129 -0.58 -13.71 16.20
C LEU A 129 -2.10 -13.47 16.28
N SER A 130 -2.55 -12.43 16.99
CA SER A 130 -3.94 -11.98 17.04
C SER A 130 -4.23 -10.83 16.06
N GLY A 131 -3.27 -9.93 15.83
CA GLY A 131 -3.49 -8.62 15.21
C GLY A 131 -4.13 -7.59 16.12
N ASP A 132 -4.43 -7.96 17.36
CA ASP A 132 -5.01 -7.09 18.38
C ASP A 132 -3.92 -6.61 19.33
N PHE A 133 -3.76 -5.28 19.44
CA PHE A 133 -2.73 -4.61 20.22
C PHE A 133 -3.19 -3.24 20.68
N THR A 134 -2.69 -2.80 21.83
CA THR A 134 -3.00 -1.50 22.44
C THR A 134 -1.70 -0.83 22.87
N ASP A 135 -1.58 0.48 22.63
CA ASP A 135 -0.42 1.28 23.07
C ASP A 135 0.96 0.75 22.55
N ALA A 136 0.99 0.12 21.37
CA ALA A 136 2.21 -0.44 20.79
C ALA A 136 3.16 0.66 20.28
N PRO A 137 4.49 0.61 20.57
CA PRO A 137 5.44 1.57 20.01
C PRO A 137 5.57 1.43 18.50
N ALA A 138 5.39 2.51 17.73
CA ALA A 138 5.64 2.57 16.29
C ALA A 138 6.66 3.67 15.95
N LYS A 139 7.51 3.46 14.93
CA LYS A 139 8.45 4.51 14.50
C LYS A 139 7.71 5.66 13.81
N GLN A 140 6.86 5.35 12.84
CA GLN A 140 6.09 6.33 12.07
C GLN A 140 4.68 5.80 11.84
N VAL A 141 3.69 6.68 11.99
CA VAL A 141 2.31 6.47 11.56
C VAL A 141 1.98 7.54 10.52
N PHE A 142 1.54 7.09 9.34
CA PHE A 142 1.03 7.94 8.28
C PHE A 142 -0.49 7.81 8.23
N THR A 143 -1.22 8.92 8.09
CA THR A 143 -2.64 8.90 7.71
C THR A 143 -2.83 9.75 6.46
N ARG A 144 -3.45 9.17 5.44
CA ARG A 144 -3.64 9.73 4.10
C ARG A 144 -5.14 9.73 3.77
N ALA A 145 -5.67 10.90 3.46
CA ALA A 145 -6.98 11.05 2.83
C ALA A 145 -6.79 11.17 1.30
N GLN A 146 -7.67 10.50 0.56
CA GLN A 146 -7.81 10.61 -0.89
C GLN A 146 -9.21 11.16 -1.18
N ILE A 147 -9.24 12.36 -1.72
CA ILE A 147 -10.43 13.08 -2.17
C ILE A 147 -10.44 12.98 -3.70
N ASP A 148 -11.49 12.42 -4.30
CA ASP A 148 -11.59 12.35 -5.75
C ASP A 148 -11.94 13.72 -6.36
N SER A 149 -11.89 13.82 -7.70
CA SER A 149 -12.15 15.09 -8.37
C SER A 149 -13.62 15.53 -8.33
N VAL A 150 -14.56 14.61 -8.05
CA VAL A 150 -15.99 14.92 -7.94
C VAL A 150 -16.27 15.53 -6.57
N ALA A 151 -15.81 14.91 -5.48
CA ALA A 151 -15.95 15.45 -4.13
C ALA A 151 -15.23 16.80 -3.95
N LEU A 152 -14.06 16.98 -4.59
CA LEU A 152 -13.39 18.27 -4.67
C LEU A 152 -14.16 19.27 -5.55
N GLY A 153 -14.73 18.81 -6.67
CA GLY A 153 -15.55 19.60 -7.59
C GLY A 153 -16.78 20.18 -6.91
N ASP A 154 -17.58 19.35 -6.25
CA ASP A 154 -18.77 19.74 -5.48
C ASP A 154 -18.45 20.87 -4.48
N LYS A 155 -17.29 20.77 -3.82
CA LYS A 155 -16.79 21.71 -2.82
C LYS A 155 -16.24 23.01 -3.42
N MET A 156 -15.61 22.96 -4.58
CA MET A 156 -15.10 24.12 -5.31
C MET A 156 -16.15 24.79 -6.20
N GLY A 157 -17.29 24.13 -6.46
CA GLY A 157 -18.35 24.63 -7.34
C GLY A 157 -18.14 24.30 -8.82
N PHE A 158 -17.72 23.06 -9.11
CA PHE A 158 -17.48 22.51 -10.45
C PHE A 158 -18.14 21.13 -10.57
N ASP A 159 -18.96 20.93 -11.60
CA ASP A 159 -19.65 19.65 -11.82
C ASP A 159 -18.82 18.68 -12.71
N ASP A 160 -17.70 19.15 -13.26
CA ASP A 160 -16.85 18.48 -14.27
C ASP A 160 -15.34 18.52 -13.95
N LEU A 161 -14.96 18.76 -12.68
CA LEU A 161 -13.56 18.97 -12.29
C LEU A 161 -12.68 17.75 -12.57
N HIS A 162 -11.55 18.01 -13.24
CA HIS A 162 -10.49 17.06 -13.56
C HIS A 162 -9.14 17.53 -13.00
N LEU A 163 -8.38 16.59 -12.43
CA LEU A 163 -7.12 16.84 -11.73
C LEU A 163 -5.96 16.09 -12.40
N GLU A 164 -4.99 16.83 -12.92
CA GLU A 164 -3.77 16.29 -13.51
C GLU A 164 -2.56 16.72 -12.67
N ALA A 165 -1.63 15.82 -12.37
CA ALA A 165 -0.37 16.19 -11.72
C ALA A 165 0.58 16.76 -12.78
N VAL A 166 1.28 17.87 -12.49
CA VAL A 166 2.40 18.28 -13.35
C VAL A 166 3.51 17.25 -13.17
N GLU A 167 4.09 16.73 -14.27
CA GLU A 167 5.17 15.73 -14.25
C GLU A 167 6.49 16.31 -13.69
N ASN A 168 6.54 16.52 -12.37
CA ASN A 168 7.73 17.01 -11.68
C ASN A 168 8.70 15.87 -11.39
N ILE A 169 9.45 15.46 -12.41
CA ILE A 169 10.51 14.44 -12.34
C ILE A 169 11.79 14.92 -11.61
N SER A 170 11.72 15.97 -10.78
CA SER A 170 12.88 16.55 -10.11
C SER A 170 13.47 15.62 -9.04
N PRO A 171 14.75 15.19 -9.15
CA PRO A 171 15.41 14.36 -8.15
C PRO A 171 15.67 15.08 -6.81
N VAL A 172 15.42 16.40 -6.74
CA VAL A 172 15.77 17.26 -5.60
C VAL A 172 14.56 17.54 -4.69
N GLY A 173 13.36 17.06 -5.05
CA GLY A 173 12.24 16.91 -4.12
C GLY A 173 11.76 18.21 -3.44
N GLY A 174 11.54 19.27 -4.22
CA GLY A 174 10.92 20.48 -3.68
C GLY A 174 9.51 20.19 -3.14
N TRP A 175 9.15 20.84 -2.02
CA TRP A 175 7.81 20.83 -1.43
C TRP A 175 6.72 21.46 -2.33
N GLU A 176 7.14 21.97 -3.49
CA GLU A 176 6.34 22.60 -4.52
C GLU A 176 5.59 21.55 -5.37
N THR A 177 4.47 21.02 -4.89
CA THR A 177 3.54 20.28 -5.76
C THR A 177 2.76 21.26 -6.64
N GLU A 178 2.79 21.04 -7.95
CA GLU A 178 1.96 21.74 -8.93
C GLU A 178 1.09 20.75 -9.71
N ALA A 179 -0.08 21.22 -10.15
CA ALA A 179 -1.12 20.44 -10.81
C ALA A 179 -1.78 21.27 -11.92
N TYR A 180 -2.46 20.63 -12.87
CA TYR A 180 -3.44 21.30 -13.71
C TYR A 180 -4.84 20.92 -13.22
N PHE A 181 -5.67 21.92 -12.94
CA PHE A 181 -7.10 21.70 -12.71
C PHE A 181 -7.82 22.14 -13.98
N THR A 182 -8.76 21.32 -14.46
CA THR A 182 -9.63 21.65 -15.61
C THR A 182 -11.08 21.46 -15.23
N GLY A 183 -11.94 22.42 -15.56
CA GLY A 183 -13.38 22.33 -15.31
C GLY A 183 -14.08 23.65 -15.62
N THR A 184 -15.40 23.64 -15.53
CA THR A 184 -16.30 24.76 -15.80
C THR A 184 -16.77 25.38 -14.48
N PRO A 185 -16.29 26.58 -14.09
CA PRO A 185 -16.77 27.26 -12.89
C PRO A 185 -18.27 27.56 -12.97
N ARG A 186 -18.99 27.49 -11.84
CA ARG A 186 -20.41 27.91 -11.77
C ARG A 186 -20.61 29.34 -12.30
N GLY A 187 -21.32 29.45 -13.43
CA GLY A 187 -21.62 30.70 -14.12
C GLY A 187 -20.89 30.87 -15.46
N GLU A 188 -19.83 30.09 -15.70
CA GLU A 188 -19.21 29.93 -17.01
C GLU A 188 -19.94 28.84 -17.81
N GLN A 189 -19.71 28.76 -19.13
CA GLN A 189 -20.35 27.80 -20.05
C GLN A 189 -19.38 26.75 -20.64
N ASP A 190 -18.08 27.02 -20.54
CA ASP A 190 -17.00 26.26 -21.16
C ASP A 190 -15.89 26.00 -20.13
N PRO A 191 -15.15 24.89 -20.23
CA PRO A 191 -14.11 24.55 -19.29
C PRO A 191 -12.85 25.42 -19.44
N TRP A 192 -12.28 25.78 -18.30
CA TRP A 192 -11.01 26.47 -18.15
C TRP A 192 -9.94 25.48 -17.65
N THR A 193 -8.68 25.64 -18.07
CA THR A 193 -7.53 24.93 -17.47
C THR A 193 -6.61 25.92 -16.78
N VAL A 194 -6.30 25.69 -15.51
CA VAL A 194 -5.37 26.51 -14.71
C VAL A 194 -4.21 25.68 -14.18
N THR A 195 -3.03 26.30 -14.07
CA THR A 195 -1.93 25.78 -13.24
C THR A 195 -2.26 26.09 -11.78
N MET A 196 -2.20 25.06 -10.95
CA MET A 196 -2.45 25.10 -9.51
C MET A 196 -1.17 24.82 -8.74
N ARG A 197 -0.94 25.60 -7.70
CA ARG A 197 0.10 25.37 -6.69
C ARG A 197 -0.56 24.88 -5.41
N LEU A 198 -0.13 23.70 -4.95
CA LEU A 198 -0.70 23.05 -3.77
C LEU A 198 0.29 23.16 -2.61
N ARG A 199 -0.16 23.74 -1.49
CA ARG A 199 0.65 23.97 -0.27
C ARG A 199 -0.03 23.36 0.95
N VAL A 200 0.78 22.97 1.92
CA VAL A 200 0.37 22.98 3.33
C VAL A 200 1.00 24.22 3.97
N TRP A 201 0.23 24.97 4.76
CA TRP A 201 0.72 26.14 5.51
C TRP A 201 -0.01 26.24 6.86
N GLU A 202 0.74 26.35 7.96
CA GLU A 202 0.21 26.43 9.34
C GLU A 202 -0.75 25.29 9.75
N GLY A 203 -0.83 24.21 8.96
CA GLY A 203 -1.72 23.07 9.13
C GLY A 203 -2.83 22.99 8.07
N ASP A 204 -3.17 24.11 7.42
CA ASP A 204 -4.20 24.17 6.38
C ASP A 204 -3.65 23.74 5.02
N VAL A 205 -4.53 23.21 4.16
CA VAL A 205 -4.21 22.86 2.77
C VAL A 205 -4.71 23.95 1.85
N LEU A 206 -3.78 24.64 1.19
CA LEU A 206 -4.08 25.73 0.25
C LEU A 206 -3.98 25.21 -1.18
N LEU A 207 -5.08 25.26 -1.93
CA LEU A 207 -5.09 25.12 -3.39
C LEU A 207 -5.17 26.53 -3.98
N ARG A 208 -4.17 26.95 -4.76
CA ARG A 208 -4.11 28.31 -5.35
C ARG A 208 -3.73 28.27 -6.83
N PRO A 209 -4.48 28.91 -7.74
CA PRO A 209 -4.06 29.05 -9.12
C PRO A 209 -2.87 30.01 -9.25
N THR A 210 -2.05 29.76 -10.26
CA THR A 210 -0.86 30.58 -10.59
C THR A 210 -0.86 31.08 -12.03
N GLU A 211 -1.55 30.39 -12.94
CA GLU A 211 -1.58 30.68 -14.37
C GLU A 211 -2.89 30.14 -14.99
N ILE A 212 -3.49 30.87 -15.92
CA ILE A 212 -4.54 30.31 -16.80
C ILE A 212 -3.85 29.73 -18.03
N ARG A 213 -3.93 28.41 -18.23
CA ARG A 213 -3.27 27.71 -19.35
C ARG A 213 -4.14 27.57 -20.58
N LYS A 214 -5.46 27.47 -20.41
CA LYS A 214 -6.44 27.42 -21.50
C LYS A 214 -7.67 28.22 -21.09
N ALA A 215 -8.09 29.13 -21.96
CA ALA A 215 -9.36 29.83 -21.86
C ALA A 215 -10.35 29.29 -22.91
N PRO A 216 -11.67 29.36 -22.64
CA PRO A 216 -12.74 29.03 -23.57
C PRO A 216 -12.59 29.63 -24.98
N GLY A 217 -13.13 28.91 -25.97
CA GLY A 217 -13.13 29.35 -27.37
C GLY A 217 -11.76 29.42 -28.05
N GLY A 218 -10.70 28.93 -27.40
CA GLY A 218 -9.32 29.08 -27.89
C GLY A 218 -8.75 30.49 -27.73
N ARG A 219 -9.32 31.31 -26.82
CA ARG A 219 -8.79 32.62 -26.46
C ARG A 219 -7.39 32.49 -25.85
N ASP A 220 -6.52 33.48 -26.13
CA ASP A 220 -5.21 33.60 -25.49
C ASP A 220 -5.38 34.06 -24.03
N PRO A 221 -4.92 33.30 -23.02
CA PRO A 221 -4.99 33.72 -21.61
C PRO A 221 -4.27 35.05 -21.29
N ALA A 222 -3.31 35.47 -22.12
CA ALA A 222 -2.67 36.77 -22.01
C ALA A 222 -3.58 37.94 -22.48
N SER A 223 -4.62 37.65 -23.26
CA SER A 223 -5.59 38.65 -23.75
C SER A 223 -6.74 38.97 -22.78
N LEU A 224 -6.88 38.19 -21.71
CA LEU A 224 -7.94 38.36 -20.70
C LEU A 224 -7.71 39.64 -19.89
N ASP A 225 -8.79 40.36 -19.58
CA ASP A 225 -8.72 41.47 -18.62
C ASP A 225 -8.53 40.96 -17.18
N GLU A 226 -8.14 41.86 -16.28
CA GLU A 226 -7.78 41.49 -14.91
C GLU A 226 -9.00 41.10 -14.05
N ALA A 227 -10.19 41.58 -14.37
CA ALA A 227 -11.42 41.22 -13.67
C ALA A 227 -11.98 39.86 -14.12
N GLU A 228 -11.75 39.46 -15.37
CA GLU A 228 -11.97 38.08 -15.83
C GLU A 228 -10.92 37.14 -15.21
N ARG A 229 -9.63 37.49 -15.29
CA ARG A 229 -8.53 36.69 -14.72
C ARG A 229 -8.71 36.45 -13.22
N GLN A 230 -9.00 37.49 -12.44
CA GLN A 230 -9.20 37.36 -11.00
C GLN A 230 -10.43 36.51 -10.67
N ARG A 231 -11.55 36.67 -11.39
CA ARG A 231 -12.77 35.86 -11.16
C ARG A 231 -12.51 34.36 -11.36
N ILE A 232 -11.76 33.99 -12.39
CA ILE A 232 -11.37 32.59 -12.63
C ILE A 232 -10.40 32.12 -11.56
N PHE A 233 -9.44 32.94 -11.13
CA PHE A 233 -8.55 32.62 -10.03
C PHE A 233 -9.26 32.46 -8.67
N ASP A 234 -10.30 33.26 -8.40
CA ASP A 234 -11.13 33.14 -7.20
C ASP A 234 -11.92 31.82 -7.23
N ALA A 235 -12.50 31.45 -8.38
CA ALA A 235 -13.25 30.20 -8.53
C ALA A 235 -12.38 28.95 -8.34
N PHE A 236 -11.13 28.94 -8.83
CA PHE A 236 -10.19 27.85 -8.59
C PHE A 236 -9.47 27.92 -7.23
N THR A 237 -9.70 28.94 -6.41
CA THR A 237 -9.08 29.07 -5.08
C THR A 237 -9.87 28.32 -4.02
N TYR A 238 -9.21 27.39 -3.31
CA TYR A 238 -9.85 26.62 -2.24
C TYR A 238 -8.92 26.38 -1.05
N THR A 239 -9.47 26.27 0.16
CA THR A 239 -8.71 25.98 1.39
C THR A 239 -9.42 24.91 2.19
N PHE A 240 -8.72 23.85 2.57
CA PHE A 240 -9.18 22.95 3.62
C PHE A 240 -8.52 23.34 4.94
N HIS A 241 -9.34 23.54 5.97
CA HIS A 241 -8.82 23.73 7.32
C HIS A 241 -8.26 22.42 7.86
N GLY A 242 -7.04 22.48 8.38
CA GLY A 242 -6.29 21.32 8.89
C GLY A 242 -7.01 20.49 9.96
N PRO A 243 -7.74 21.10 10.91
CA PRO A 243 -8.51 20.39 11.93
C PRO A 243 -9.78 19.68 11.43
N ASP A 244 -10.34 20.13 10.30
CA ASP A 244 -11.61 19.60 9.77
C ASP A 244 -11.37 18.35 8.89
N LEU A 245 -10.17 18.23 8.33
CA LEU A 245 -9.72 17.02 7.62
C LEU A 245 -9.71 15.81 8.57
N PRO A 246 -10.11 14.60 8.11
CA PRO A 246 -10.26 13.40 8.94
C PRO A 246 -8.91 12.74 9.33
N LEU A 247 -7.84 13.52 9.43
CA LEU A 247 -6.48 13.05 9.66
C LEU A 247 -6.17 12.90 11.15
N ARG A 248 -5.17 12.07 11.48
CA ARG A 248 -4.76 11.83 12.88
C ARG A 248 -3.86 12.92 13.47
N ALA A 249 -3.35 13.80 12.62
CA ALA A 249 -2.62 15.02 12.95
C ALA A 249 -2.86 16.01 11.80
N LEU A 250 -2.43 17.26 11.98
CA LEU A 250 -2.48 18.26 10.92
C LEU A 250 -1.77 17.75 9.65
N PRO A 251 -2.27 18.13 8.45
CA PRO A 251 -1.56 17.97 7.19
C PRO A 251 -0.07 18.31 7.28
N GLY A 252 0.76 17.48 6.65
CA GLY A 252 2.16 17.74 6.38
C GLY A 252 2.49 17.76 4.88
N ARG A 253 1.59 17.24 4.02
CA ARG A 253 1.80 17.17 2.56
C ARG A 253 0.47 17.18 1.81
N VAL A 254 0.49 17.73 0.59
CA VAL A 254 -0.59 17.65 -0.40
C VAL A 254 -0.04 17.36 -1.80
N TYR A 255 -0.71 16.51 -2.58
CA TYR A 255 -0.37 16.26 -3.99
C TYR A 255 -1.53 15.69 -4.82
N ILE A 256 -1.43 15.75 -6.15
CA ILE A 256 -2.32 15.01 -7.08
C ILE A 256 -1.65 13.70 -7.50
N SER A 257 -2.42 12.62 -7.59
CA SER A 257 -2.01 11.41 -8.31
C SER A 257 -3.24 10.66 -8.83
N GLY A 258 -3.15 10.02 -10.00
CA GLY A 258 -4.23 9.17 -10.53
C GLY A 258 -5.61 9.83 -10.67
N GLY A 259 -5.69 11.16 -10.83
CA GLY A 259 -6.95 11.91 -10.90
C GLY A 259 -7.52 12.37 -9.55
N ALA A 260 -6.86 12.07 -8.43
CA ALA A 260 -7.33 12.39 -7.08
C ALA A 260 -6.36 13.30 -6.30
N LEU A 261 -6.92 14.09 -5.37
CA LEU A 261 -6.18 14.88 -4.40
C LEU A 261 -5.85 14.03 -3.17
N PHE A 262 -4.58 13.99 -2.81
CA PHE A 262 -4.08 13.32 -1.62
C PHE A 262 -3.58 14.34 -0.59
N VAL A 263 -4.01 14.16 0.66
CA VAL A 263 -3.49 14.90 1.81
C VAL A 263 -2.93 13.90 2.81
N GLU A 264 -1.69 14.11 3.25
CA GLU A 264 -0.99 13.23 4.20
C GLU A 264 -0.64 13.95 5.49
N SER A 265 -0.76 13.23 6.61
CA SER A 265 -0.21 13.58 7.93
C SER A 265 0.76 12.49 8.38
N GLU A 266 1.83 12.87 9.08
CA GLU A 266 2.84 11.94 9.61
C GLU A 266 3.09 12.21 11.10
N GLN A 267 3.14 11.15 11.91
CA GLN A 267 3.52 11.20 13.32
C GLN A 267 4.70 10.26 13.59
N ASN A 268 5.72 10.75 14.30
CA ASN A 268 6.95 10.01 14.60
C ASN A 268 7.03 9.62 16.09
N TYR A 269 7.64 8.46 16.36
CA TYR A 269 7.93 7.91 17.69
C TYR A 269 6.72 7.88 18.63
N ILE A 270 5.57 7.48 18.09
CA ILE A 270 4.26 7.47 18.76
C ILE A 270 3.89 6.06 19.22
N ARG A 271 3.00 5.95 20.21
CA ARG A 271 2.38 4.69 20.64
C ARG A 271 0.98 4.60 20.03
N VAL A 272 0.58 3.41 19.58
CA VAL A 272 -0.60 3.24 18.72
C VAL A 272 -1.32 1.92 19.01
N SER A 273 -2.63 1.97 19.13
CA SER A 273 -3.52 0.82 19.28
C SER A 273 -4.05 0.39 17.91
N ILE A 274 -4.64 -0.81 17.77
CA ILE A 274 -5.20 -1.22 16.48
C ILE A 274 -6.36 -0.32 16.05
N SER A 275 -7.24 0.06 16.98
CA SER A 275 -8.34 1.02 16.78
C SER A 275 -7.86 2.42 16.38
N ASP A 276 -6.64 2.82 16.75
CA ASP A 276 -6.04 4.07 16.26
C ASP A 276 -5.65 4.02 14.78
N LEU A 277 -5.64 2.84 14.14
CA LEU A 277 -5.46 2.72 12.69
C LEU A 277 -6.79 2.80 11.92
N ALA A 278 -7.93 2.76 12.62
CA ALA A 278 -9.23 3.02 12.01
C ALA A 278 -9.28 4.42 11.38
N PRO A 279 -9.67 4.53 10.10
CA PRO A 279 -10.21 5.76 9.56
C PRO A 279 -11.44 6.23 10.37
N ARG A 280 -11.52 7.53 10.69
CA ARG A 280 -12.64 8.09 11.45
C ARG A 280 -13.72 8.57 10.49
N SER A 281 -14.83 7.83 10.43
CA SER A 281 -16.05 8.25 9.74
C SER A 281 -16.84 9.28 10.56
N ALA A 282 -17.84 9.91 9.91
CA ALA A 282 -18.99 10.41 10.65
C ALA A 282 -19.70 9.27 11.41
N PRO A 283 -20.51 9.55 12.44
CA PRO A 283 -21.59 8.66 12.84
C PRO A 283 -22.51 8.44 11.63
N LEU A 284 -22.82 7.19 11.30
CA LEU A 284 -23.67 6.85 10.15
C LEU A 284 -25.02 7.59 10.21
N GLY A 285 -25.43 8.19 9.09
CA GLY A 285 -26.79 8.68 8.91
C GLY A 285 -27.80 7.51 8.96
N THR A 286 -29.02 7.78 9.42
CA THR A 286 -30.09 6.79 9.64
C THR A 286 -30.40 5.93 8.42
N ASP A 287 -30.18 6.47 7.22
CA ASP A 287 -30.53 5.83 5.96
C ASP A 287 -29.56 4.67 5.62
N ALA A 288 -28.35 4.67 6.17
CA ALA A 288 -27.39 3.58 6.06
C ALA A 288 -27.67 2.43 7.05
N GLU A 289 -28.32 2.73 8.18
CA GLU A 289 -28.69 1.73 9.21
C GLU A 289 -29.85 0.83 8.74
N ALA A 290 -30.60 1.24 7.72
CA ALA A 290 -31.69 0.48 7.10
C ALA A 290 -31.24 -0.65 6.14
N GLY A 291 -29.93 -0.87 5.99
CA GLY A 291 -29.35 -1.83 5.04
C GLY A 291 -28.66 -3.06 5.64
N LEU A 292 -28.78 -3.30 6.96
CA LEU A 292 -28.12 -4.38 7.72
C LEU A 292 -29.11 -5.46 8.20
#